data_AF-N2BH19-F1
#
_entry.id   AF-N2BH19-F1
#
_cell.length_a   1.000
_cell.length_b   1.000
_cell.length_c   1.000
_cell.angle_alpha   90.00
_cell.angle_beta   90.00
_cell.angle_gamma   90.00
#
_symmetry.space_group_name_H-M   'P 1'
#
loop_
_entity.id
_entity.type
_entity.pdbx_description
1 polymer ?
#
loop_
_entity_poly.entity_id
_entity_poly.type
_entity_poly.pdbx_seq_one_letter_code
_entity_poly.pdbx_strand_id
1 'polypeptide(L)'
;MAITGVGNYSSVYENTYALSRKETAKKEETKETAATQKNAEIAKSGGNEEYLKNLQKQVPYIKLQTGYGLNTSNDSKVNVVSVNPKLLEKMQSDPQAAKEYAQRLKDVESATKWVDNFEKSMGYTAVCRHGYVDENGNFSSFAVVVRKDEMNEKLRKEAQENAEERIEKSREKARENAEKLEEKAEEAKESEKSEEKKVVMEDGTTIPNKAGQLINEKMATSKDGTVYLNDTDMKTIIEAAQQEDSGKTTVKDRQQVGANLDLKI
;
A
#
# COMPACT_ATOMS: atom_id res chain seq x y z
N MET A 1 12.74 -9.46 -29.99
CA MET A 1 12.08 -10.71 -29.54
C MET A 1 10.60 -10.39 -29.33
N ALA A 2 9.70 -11.14 -29.95
CA ALA A 2 8.27 -10.91 -29.92
C ALA A 2 7.65 -11.37 -28.58
N ILE A 3 6.74 -10.57 -28.04
CA ILE A 3 5.88 -10.95 -26.91
C ILE A 3 4.74 -11.80 -27.49
N THR A 4 4.82 -13.11 -27.34
CA THR A 4 3.72 -14.04 -27.59
C THR A 4 2.78 -14.04 -26.39
N GLY A 5 1.53 -13.67 -26.62
CA GLY A 5 0.51 -13.59 -25.59
C GLY A 5 -0.21 -14.90 -25.25
N VAL A 6 -1.03 -14.77 -24.20
CA VAL A 6 -2.21 -15.53 -23.80
C VAL A 6 -2.01 -16.80 -22.96
N GLY A 7 -2.47 -16.69 -21.70
CA GLY A 7 -3.01 -17.78 -20.89
C GLY A 7 -4.30 -17.29 -20.21
N ASN A 8 -5.43 -17.50 -20.88
CA ASN A 8 -6.77 -17.06 -20.50
C ASN A 8 -7.31 -17.93 -19.34
N TYR A 9 -7.32 -17.40 -18.11
CA TYR A 9 -7.81 -18.10 -16.92
C TYR A 9 -9.35 -17.95 -16.79
N SER A 10 -10.11 -18.69 -17.60
CA SER A 10 -11.58 -18.68 -17.49
C SER A 10 -12.29 -20.00 -17.88
N SER A 11 -11.60 -20.99 -18.47
CA SER A 11 -12.28 -22.16 -19.05
C SER A 11 -12.69 -23.28 -18.08
N VAL A 12 -12.41 -23.17 -16.77
CA VAL A 12 -12.77 -24.23 -15.79
C VAL A 12 -14.19 -24.05 -15.23
N TYR A 13 -14.72 -22.82 -15.23
CA TYR A 13 -16.06 -22.55 -14.69
C TYR A 13 -17.19 -22.81 -15.71
N GLU A 14 -16.90 -22.67 -17.01
CA GLU A 14 -17.92 -22.92 -18.04
C GLU A 14 -18.09 -24.41 -18.39
N ASN A 15 -17.06 -25.24 -18.17
CA ASN A 15 -17.14 -26.67 -18.52
C ASN A 15 -18.05 -27.47 -17.57
N THR A 16 -18.15 -27.09 -16.30
CA THR A 16 -19.05 -27.73 -15.31
C THR A 16 -20.52 -27.38 -15.57
N TYR A 17 -20.80 -26.18 -16.09
CA TYR A 17 -22.16 -25.76 -16.45
C TYR A 17 -22.63 -26.37 -17.79
N ALA A 18 -21.72 -26.64 -18.73
CA ALA A 18 -22.04 -27.31 -19.99
C ALA A 18 -22.25 -28.84 -19.83
N LEU A 19 -21.54 -29.49 -18.89
CA LEU A 19 -21.72 -30.91 -18.59
C LEU A 19 -23.05 -31.20 -17.88
N SER A 20 -23.47 -30.35 -16.95
CA SER A 20 -24.76 -30.49 -16.24
C SER A 20 -25.97 -30.30 -17.16
N ARG A 21 -25.85 -29.53 -18.25
CA ARG A 21 -26.89 -29.43 -19.29
C ARG A 21 -26.95 -30.62 -20.24
N LYS A 22 -25.87 -31.40 -20.39
CA LYS A 22 -25.87 -32.63 -21.20
C LYS A 22 -26.33 -33.86 -20.41
N GLU A 23 -26.18 -33.87 -19.08
CA GLU A 23 -26.74 -34.91 -18.23
C GLU A 23 -28.25 -34.75 -17.98
N THR A 24 -28.77 -33.52 -18.01
CA THR A 24 -30.21 -33.25 -17.84
C THR A 24 -31.06 -33.59 -19.07
N ALA A 25 -30.46 -33.83 -20.24
CA ALA A 25 -31.17 -34.25 -21.46
C ALA A 25 -31.24 -35.78 -21.65
N LYS A 26 -30.76 -36.60 -20.70
CA LYS A 26 -30.72 -38.07 -20.83
C LYS A 26 -31.30 -38.84 -19.63
N LYS A 27 -32.11 -38.18 -18.80
CA LYS A 27 -32.75 -38.79 -17.62
C LYS A 27 -34.22 -38.36 -17.46
N GLU A 28 -34.95 -38.29 -18.57
CA GLU A 28 -36.38 -38.61 -18.53
C GLU A 28 -36.50 -40.13 -18.63
N GLU A 29 -37.41 -40.71 -17.85
CA GLU A 29 -37.65 -42.17 -17.63
C GLU A 29 -36.78 -42.87 -16.58
N THR A 30 -37.01 -42.55 -15.30
CA THR A 30 -37.39 -43.59 -14.33
C THR A 30 -38.03 -42.94 -13.10
N LYS A 31 -39.34 -43.15 -12.96
CA LYS A 31 -40.14 -42.81 -11.77
C LYS A 31 -39.74 -43.74 -10.63
N GLU A 32 -39.01 -43.25 -9.63
CA GLU A 32 -38.98 -43.86 -8.29
C GLU A 32 -38.46 -42.88 -7.23
N THR A 33 -39.27 -41.87 -6.89
CA THR A 33 -38.98 -40.90 -5.80
C THR A 33 -40.14 -40.74 -4.82
N ALA A 34 -40.90 -41.81 -4.59
CA ALA A 34 -41.99 -41.83 -3.60
C ALA A 34 -41.77 -42.77 -2.41
N ALA A 35 -40.67 -43.54 -2.36
CA ALA A 35 -40.47 -44.59 -1.35
C ALA A 35 -39.46 -44.27 -0.24
N THR A 36 -38.91 -43.05 -0.15
CA THR A 36 -37.87 -42.72 0.85
C THR A 36 -38.34 -41.83 2.00
N GLN A 37 -39.59 -41.35 1.98
CA GLN A 37 -40.15 -40.53 3.07
C GLN A 37 -40.87 -41.32 4.18
N LYS A 38 -40.87 -42.66 4.12
CA LYS A 38 -41.62 -43.52 5.05
C LYS A 38 -40.78 -44.52 5.86
N ASN A 39 -39.49 -44.25 6.03
CA ASN A 39 -38.61 -44.92 7.02
C ASN A 39 -38.06 -43.92 8.05
N ALA A 40 -38.72 -42.75 8.20
CA ALA A 40 -38.36 -41.72 9.18
C ALA A 40 -39.00 -41.93 10.57
N GLU A 41 -39.81 -42.96 10.74
CA GLU A 41 -40.27 -43.44 12.04
C GLU A 41 -39.58 -44.78 12.33
N ILE A 42 -38.95 -44.90 13.50
CA ILE A 42 -38.24 -46.09 14.02
C ILE A 42 -36.75 -46.20 13.62
N ALA A 43 -35.96 -45.15 13.88
CA ALA A 43 -34.54 -45.31 14.22
C ALA A 43 -34.23 -44.48 15.47
N LYS A 44 -34.08 -45.18 16.60
CA LYS A 44 -33.84 -44.72 17.97
C LYS A 44 -33.04 -43.40 18.07
N SER A 45 -33.73 -42.32 18.43
CA SER A 45 -33.22 -40.95 18.58
C SER A 45 -32.29 -40.72 19.79
N GLY A 46 -31.47 -41.71 20.17
CA GLY A 46 -30.49 -41.59 21.26
C GLY A 46 -29.07 -42.08 20.92
N GLY A 47 -28.90 -42.94 19.91
CA GLY A 47 -27.60 -43.60 19.66
C GLY A 47 -26.58 -42.73 18.91
N ASN A 48 -26.99 -42.02 17.86
CA ASN A 48 -26.06 -41.36 16.96
C ASN A 48 -25.35 -40.15 17.58
N GLU A 49 -26.04 -39.33 18.38
CA GLU A 49 -25.43 -38.16 19.02
C GLU A 49 -24.43 -38.55 20.11
N GLU A 50 -24.76 -39.55 20.93
CA GLU A 50 -23.85 -40.03 21.98
C GLU A 50 -22.64 -40.73 21.36
N TYR A 51 -22.85 -41.55 20.33
CA TYR A 51 -21.78 -42.20 19.60
C TYR A 51 -20.85 -41.17 18.93
N LEU A 52 -21.41 -40.13 18.30
CA LEU A 52 -20.62 -39.04 17.72
C LEU A 52 -19.80 -38.29 18.77
N LYS A 53 -20.34 -38.05 19.97
CA LYS A 53 -19.58 -37.45 21.09
C LYS A 53 -18.41 -38.33 21.53
N ASN A 54 -18.57 -39.65 21.49
CA ASN A 54 -17.47 -40.57 21.80
C ASN A 54 -16.41 -40.59 20.69
N LEU A 55 -16.80 -40.49 19.42
CA LEU A 55 -15.87 -40.30 18.31
C LEU A 55 -15.14 -38.96 18.43
N GLN A 56 -15.83 -37.88 18.78
CA GLN A 56 -15.26 -36.54 18.95
C GLN A 56 -14.11 -36.50 19.96
N LYS A 57 -14.16 -37.33 21.02
CA LYS A 57 -13.05 -37.45 22.00
C LYS A 57 -11.77 -38.02 21.38
N GLN A 58 -11.90 -38.84 20.34
CA GLN A 58 -10.75 -39.44 19.66
C GLN A 58 -10.14 -38.52 18.60
N VAL A 59 -10.91 -37.55 18.10
CA VAL A 59 -10.48 -36.60 17.05
C VAL A 59 -10.68 -35.14 17.50
N PRO A 60 -9.93 -34.65 18.49
CA PRO A 60 -10.15 -33.33 19.11
C PRO A 60 -9.85 -32.12 18.19
N TYR A 61 -9.04 -32.27 17.15
CA TYR A 61 -8.64 -31.17 16.26
C TYR A 61 -9.74 -30.78 15.27
N ILE A 62 -10.62 -31.71 14.91
CA ILE A 62 -11.77 -31.47 14.03
C ILE A 62 -13.05 -31.48 14.84
N LYS A 63 -14.03 -30.66 14.45
CA LYS A 63 -15.37 -30.68 15.02
C LYS A 63 -16.27 -31.60 14.21
N LEU A 64 -16.72 -32.69 14.82
CA LEU A 64 -17.68 -33.61 14.23
C LEU A 64 -19.11 -33.12 14.45
N GLN A 65 -19.95 -33.28 13.42
CA GLN A 65 -21.39 -33.09 13.49
C GLN A 65 -22.09 -34.12 12.59
N THR A 66 -23.37 -34.37 12.82
CA THR A 66 -24.17 -35.18 11.89
C THR A 66 -24.61 -34.33 10.69
N GLY A 67 -24.64 -34.93 9.49
CA GLY A 67 -25.14 -34.23 8.31
C GLY A 67 -25.14 -35.09 7.05
N TYR A 68 -25.89 -34.66 6.04
CA TYR A 68 -26.05 -35.39 4.77
C TYR A 68 -25.20 -34.81 3.63
N GLY A 69 -24.32 -33.85 3.92
CA GLY A 69 -23.44 -33.24 2.93
C GLY A 69 -22.65 -32.05 3.47
N LEU A 70 -21.99 -31.37 2.54
CA LEU A 70 -21.42 -30.04 2.76
C LEU A 70 -22.56 -29.03 2.94
N ASN A 71 -22.39 -28.07 3.85
CA ASN A 71 -23.47 -27.14 4.24
C ASN A 71 -22.89 -25.75 4.49
N THR A 72 -23.51 -24.76 3.85
CA THR A 72 -23.11 -23.34 3.90
C THR A 72 -23.21 -22.71 5.29
N SER A 73 -23.99 -23.30 6.21
CA SER A 73 -24.00 -22.91 7.63
C SER A 73 -22.64 -23.10 8.34
N ASN A 74 -21.66 -23.72 7.68
CA ASN A 74 -20.28 -23.85 8.16
C ASN A 74 -19.28 -22.96 7.40
N ASP A 75 -19.75 -22.06 6.52
CA ASP A 75 -18.87 -21.20 5.72
C ASP A 75 -18.02 -20.23 6.56
N SER A 76 -18.41 -19.97 7.81
CA SER A 76 -17.62 -19.18 8.77
C SER A 76 -16.84 -20.03 9.78
N LYS A 77 -16.80 -21.35 9.59
CA LYS A 77 -16.17 -22.30 10.50
C LYS A 77 -15.02 -23.03 9.81
N VAL A 78 -14.02 -23.36 10.60
CA VAL A 78 -12.84 -24.10 10.15
C VAL A 78 -12.81 -25.45 10.85
N ASN A 79 -12.32 -26.47 10.15
CA ASN A 79 -12.12 -27.83 10.66
C ASN A 79 -13.39 -28.50 11.16
N VAL A 80 -14.51 -28.26 10.47
CA VAL A 80 -15.76 -28.99 10.74
C VAL A 80 -15.85 -30.20 9.81
N VAL A 81 -16.33 -31.33 10.29
CA VAL A 81 -16.61 -32.52 9.48
C VAL A 81 -18.02 -33.02 9.76
N SER A 82 -18.85 -33.07 8.73
CA SER A 82 -20.18 -33.67 8.78
C SER A 82 -20.10 -35.16 8.49
N VAL A 83 -20.63 -36.00 9.37
CA VAL A 83 -20.66 -37.45 9.19
C VAL A 83 -22.09 -37.89 8.86
N ASN A 84 -22.24 -38.72 7.83
CA ASN A 84 -23.53 -39.26 7.46
C ASN A 84 -24.12 -40.13 8.59
N PRO A 85 -25.38 -39.90 9.02
CA PRO A 85 -26.03 -40.70 10.06
C PRO A 85 -26.03 -42.22 9.79
N LYS A 86 -26.21 -42.65 8.53
CA LYS A 86 -26.18 -44.08 8.18
C LYS A 86 -24.80 -44.70 8.36
N LEU A 87 -23.72 -43.92 8.22
CA LEU A 87 -22.39 -44.41 8.54
C LEU A 87 -22.27 -44.66 10.05
N LEU A 88 -22.80 -43.76 10.89
CA LEU A 88 -22.81 -43.94 12.34
C LEU A 88 -23.62 -45.17 12.76
N GLU A 89 -24.72 -45.45 12.08
CA GLU A 89 -25.52 -46.67 12.29
C GLU A 89 -24.75 -47.94 11.92
N LYS A 90 -24.04 -47.93 10.77
CA LYS A 90 -23.15 -49.03 10.37
C LYS A 90 -22.04 -49.26 11.39
N MET A 91 -21.39 -48.19 11.86
CA MET A 91 -20.34 -48.27 12.88
C MET A 91 -20.85 -48.77 14.24
N GLN A 92 -22.09 -48.49 14.60
CA GLN A 92 -22.70 -49.03 15.83
C GLN A 92 -23.11 -50.50 15.69
N SER A 93 -23.46 -50.93 14.47
CA SER A 93 -23.94 -52.29 14.21
C SER A 93 -22.80 -53.30 13.96
N ASP A 94 -21.69 -52.85 13.38
CA ASP A 94 -20.53 -53.70 13.04
C ASP A 94 -19.24 -53.20 13.72
N PRO A 95 -18.65 -53.98 14.65
CA PRO A 95 -17.37 -53.65 15.28
C PRO A 95 -16.19 -53.53 14.32
N GLN A 96 -16.20 -54.20 13.16
CA GLN A 96 -15.13 -54.07 12.16
C GLN A 96 -15.23 -52.72 11.45
N ALA A 97 -16.41 -52.37 10.93
CA ALA A 97 -16.68 -51.05 10.38
C ALA A 97 -16.37 -49.94 11.40
N ALA A 98 -16.73 -50.12 12.67
CA ALA A 98 -16.41 -49.16 13.74
C ALA A 98 -14.92 -48.83 13.81
N LYS A 99 -14.06 -49.86 13.80
CA LYS A 99 -12.61 -49.69 13.87
C LYS A 99 -12.06 -49.03 12.61
N GLU A 100 -12.49 -49.49 11.43
CA GLU A 100 -12.03 -48.96 10.15
C GLU A 100 -12.37 -47.46 9.99
N TYR A 101 -13.63 -47.09 10.21
CA TYR A 101 -14.07 -45.70 10.03
C TYR A 101 -13.61 -44.78 11.16
N ALA A 102 -13.45 -45.28 12.39
CA ALA A 102 -12.82 -44.51 13.46
C ALA A 102 -11.34 -44.21 13.12
N GLN A 103 -10.62 -45.16 12.52
CA GLN A 103 -9.27 -44.92 12.03
C GLN A 103 -9.27 -43.90 10.88
N ARG A 104 -10.17 -44.03 9.89
CA ARG A 104 -10.30 -43.02 8.83
C ARG A 104 -10.54 -41.61 9.36
N LEU A 105 -11.36 -41.45 10.40
CA LEU A 105 -11.58 -40.15 11.03
C LEU A 105 -10.29 -39.57 11.65
N LYS A 106 -9.45 -40.41 12.27
CA LYS A 106 -8.13 -39.99 12.78
C LYS A 106 -7.16 -39.62 11.66
N ASP A 107 -7.22 -40.33 10.54
CA ASP A 107 -6.40 -40.03 9.37
C ASP A 107 -6.82 -38.68 8.76
N VAL A 108 -8.13 -38.44 8.65
CA VAL A 108 -8.72 -37.16 8.21
C VAL A 108 -8.28 -36.02 9.15
N GLU A 109 -8.33 -36.23 10.46
CA GLU A 109 -7.88 -35.26 11.45
C GLU A 109 -6.38 -34.92 11.27
N SER A 110 -5.54 -35.95 11.14
CA SER A 110 -4.09 -35.81 10.97
C SER A 110 -3.75 -35.08 9.68
N ALA A 111 -4.42 -35.43 8.58
CA ALA A 111 -4.27 -34.75 7.29
C ALA A 111 -4.70 -33.28 7.37
N THR A 112 -5.84 -33.01 8.02
CA THR A 112 -6.33 -31.63 8.21
C THR A 112 -5.34 -30.79 9.02
N LYS A 113 -4.76 -31.35 10.08
CA LYS A 113 -3.73 -30.69 10.89
C LYS A 113 -2.46 -30.42 10.11
N TRP A 114 -2.03 -31.36 9.26
CA TRP A 114 -0.87 -31.18 8.40
C TRP A 114 -1.10 -30.06 7.39
N VAL A 115 -2.26 -30.06 6.70
CA VAL A 115 -2.64 -29.02 5.75
C VAL A 115 -2.69 -27.64 6.42
N ASP A 116 -3.27 -27.53 7.61
CA ASP A 116 -3.29 -26.27 8.35
C ASP A 116 -1.91 -25.74 8.69
N ASN A 117 -1.00 -26.61 9.12
CA ASN A 117 0.36 -26.21 9.42
C ASN A 117 1.12 -25.79 8.15
N PHE A 118 0.89 -26.49 7.04
CA PHE A 118 1.46 -26.15 5.75
C PHE A 118 0.93 -24.81 5.22
N GLU A 119 -0.38 -24.57 5.30
CA GLU A 119 -0.96 -23.28 4.92
C GLU A 119 -0.39 -22.14 5.77
N LYS A 120 -0.31 -22.33 7.09
CA LYS A 120 0.28 -21.35 8.01
C LYS A 120 1.75 -21.06 7.72
N SER A 121 2.56 -22.07 7.42
CA SER A 121 3.97 -21.86 7.07
C SER A 121 4.13 -21.09 5.75
N MET A 122 3.15 -21.21 4.85
CA MET A 122 3.07 -20.48 3.59
C MET A 122 2.40 -19.09 3.73
N GLY A 123 2.04 -18.66 4.94
CA GLY A 123 1.40 -17.37 5.20
C GLY A 123 -0.10 -17.31 4.84
N TYR A 124 -0.75 -18.46 4.71
CA TYR A 124 -2.19 -18.57 4.51
C TYR A 124 -2.91 -18.84 5.82
N THR A 125 -4.18 -18.43 5.87
CA THR A 125 -5.11 -18.71 6.95
C THR A 125 -6.42 -19.22 6.36
N ALA A 126 -6.92 -20.35 6.84
CA ALA A 126 -8.22 -20.86 6.47
C ALA A 126 -9.34 -19.95 7.02
N VAL A 127 -10.21 -19.47 6.14
CA VAL A 127 -11.45 -18.75 6.49
C VAL A 127 -12.59 -19.74 6.69
N CYS A 128 -12.66 -20.74 5.81
CA CYS A 128 -13.60 -21.83 5.87
C CYS A 128 -12.88 -23.14 5.60
N ARG A 129 -13.19 -24.18 6.37
CA ARG A 129 -12.89 -25.56 5.97
C ARG A 129 -13.96 -26.50 6.51
N HIS A 130 -14.63 -27.19 5.59
CA HIS A 130 -15.66 -28.16 5.93
C HIS A 130 -15.44 -29.47 5.14
N GLY A 131 -15.42 -30.57 5.87
CA GLY A 131 -15.40 -31.92 5.34
C GLY A 131 -16.76 -32.62 5.46
N TYR A 132 -16.98 -33.61 4.62
CA TYR A 132 -18.13 -34.49 4.63
C TYR A 132 -17.66 -35.94 4.48
N VAL A 133 -18.20 -36.83 5.31
CA VAL A 133 -18.00 -38.28 5.23
C VAL A 133 -19.32 -38.93 4.87
N ASP A 134 -19.35 -39.64 3.74
CA ASP A 134 -20.55 -40.27 3.20
C ASP A 134 -20.91 -41.60 3.90
N GLU A 135 -21.97 -42.27 3.41
CA GLU A 135 -22.46 -43.56 3.94
C GLU A 135 -21.45 -44.72 3.84
N ASN A 136 -20.43 -44.56 3.00
CA ASN A 136 -19.39 -45.55 2.71
C ASN A 136 -18.04 -45.14 3.32
N GLY A 137 -18.01 -44.03 4.06
CA GLY A 137 -16.80 -43.48 4.67
C GLY A 137 -15.86 -42.78 3.69
N ASN A 138 -16.32 -42.43 2.50
CA ASN A 138 -15.55 -41.57 1.60
C ASN A 138 -15.55 -40.15 2.12
N PHE A 139 -14.36 -39.53 2.12
CA PHE A 139 -14.18 -38.17 2.57
C PHE A 139 -14.16 -37.20 1.39
N SER A 140 -14.93 -36.13 1.51
CA SER A 140 -14.93 -34.97 0.61
C SER A 140 -14.73 -33.72 1.43
N SER A 141 -13.96 -32.75 0.94
CA SER A 141 -13.78 -31.48 1.66
C SER A 141 -13.68 -30.29 0.73
N PHE A 142 -14.00 -29.12 1.27
CA PHE A 142 -13.66 -27.86 0.66
C PHE A 142 -12.99 -26.94 1.68
N ALA A 143 -12.14 -26.05 1.19
CA ALA A 143 -11.49 -25.04 2.00
C ALA A 143 -11.43 -23.72 1.22
N VAL A 144 -11.64 -22.62 1.94
CA VAL A 144 -11.36 -21.26 1.47
C VAL A 144 -10.24 -20.73 2.33
N VAL A 145 -9.10 -20.47 1.70
CA VAL A 145 -7.87 -20.00 2.35
C VAL A 145 -7.49 -18.65 1.79
N VAL A 146 -7.07 -17.74 2.66
CA VAL A 146 -6.64 -16.40 2.29
C VAL A 146 -5.22 -16.17 2.77
N ARG A 147 -4.41 -15.50 1.95
CA ARG A 147 -3.06 -15.11 2.36
C ARG A 147 -3.17 -13.94 3.32
N LYS A 148 -2.58 -14.06 4.51
CA LYS A 148 -2.55 -12.99 5.50
C LYS A 148 -1.12 -12.49 5.61
N ASP A 149 -0.84 -11.40 4.91
CA ASP A 149 0.51 -10.83 4.77
C ASP A 149 0.82 -9.94 6.00
N GLU A 150 0.79 -10.52 7.21
CA GLU A 150 0.93 -9.78 8.48
C GLU A 150 2.29 -9.06 8.59
N MET A 151 3.33 -9.61 7.96
CA MET A 151 4.64 -8.96 7.85
C MET A 151 4.59 -7.69 7.00
N ASN A 152 3.84 -7.74 5.89
CA ASN A 152 3.63 -6.59 5.02
C ASN A 152 2.78 -5.51 5.72
N GLU A 153 1.79 -5.93 6.51
CA GLU A 153 1.00 -4.98 7.30
C GLU A 153 1.83 -4.26 8.37
N LYS A 154 2.72 -4.97 9.08
CA LYS A 154 3.67 -4.37 10.03
C LYS A 154 4.65 -3.43 9.34
N LEU A 155 5.27 -3.87 8.24
CA LEU A 155 6.20 -3.04 7.45
C LEU A 155 5.50 -1.79 6.91
N ARG A 156 4.23 -1.88 6.52
CA ARG A 156 3.46 -0.73 6.05
C ARG A 156 3.16 0.27 7.17
N LYS A 157 2.85 -0.22 8.38
CA LYS A 157 2.68 0.64 9.57
C LYS A 157 3.99 1.30 9.97
N GLU A 158 5.08 0.54 10.04
CA GLU A 158 6.41 1.07 10.37
C GLU A 158 6.89 2.09 9.32
N ALA A 159 6.65 1.85 8.03
CA ALA A 159 6.95 2.81 6.98
C ALA A 159 6.11 4.09 7.10
N GLN A 160 4.86 3.98 7.52
CA GLN A 160 3.97 5.12 7.77
C GLN A 160 4.44 5.93 8.98
N GLU A 161 4.73 5.28 10.11
CA GLU A 161 5.26 5.94 11.32
C GLU A 161 6.60 6.65 11.04
N ASN A 162 7.52 5.99 10.31
CA ASN A 162 8.77 6.60 9.89
C ASN A 162 8.58 7.80 8.95
N ALA A 163 7.58 7.77 8.08
CA ALA A 163 7.25 8.89 7.21
C ALA A 163 6.68 10.07 8.02
N GLU A 164 5.78 9.79 8.97
CA GLU A 164 5.21 10.79 9.87
C GLU A 164 6.30 11.46 10.72
N GLU A 165 7.23 10.70 11.30
CA GLU A 165 8.38 11.26 12.03
C GLU A 165 9.23 12.20 11.17
N ARG A 166 9.51 11.80 9.92
CA ARG A 166 10.30 12.62 8.99
C ARG A 166 9.58 13.91 8.62
N ILE A 167 8.27 13.84 8.43
CA ILE A 167 7.44 15.01 8.17
C ILE A 167 7.49 15.95 9.38
N GLU A 168 7.33 15.44 10.60
CA GLU A 168 7.36 16.29 11.79
C GLU A 168 8.74 16.93 12.02
N LYS A 169 9.83 16.15 11.90
CA LYS A 169 11.20 16.69 11.93
C LYS A 169 11.46 17.75 10.86
N SER A 170 10.86 17.60 9.67
CA SER A 170 10.98 18.61 8.62
C SER A 170 10.19 19.89 8.93
N ARG A 171 9.02 19.77 9.57
CA ARG A 171 8.21 20.91 10.02
C ARG A 171 8.87 21.66 11.15
N GLU A 172 9.46 20.95 12.12
CA GLU A 172 10.24 21.53 13.21
C GLU A 172 11.43 22.33 12.67
N LYS A 173 12.23 21.74 11.77
CA LYS A 173 13.32 22.45 11.09
C LYS A 173 12.84 23.67 10.29
N ALA A 174 11.67 23.59 9.66
CA ALA A 174 11.11 24.73 8.94
C ALA A 174 10.70 25.86 9.89
N ARG A 175 10.16 25.54 11.07
CA ARG A 175 9.85 26.52 12.13
C ARG A 175 11.12 27.15 12.70
N GLU A 176 12.12 26.35 13.07
CA GLU A 176 13.41 26.89 13.55
C GLU A 176 14.07 27.81 12.52
N ASN A 177 14.01 27.44 11.24
CA ASN A 177 14.56 28.28 10.17
C ASN A 177 13.74 29.57 9.98
N ALA A 178 12.41 29.52 10.16
CA ALA A 178 11.57 30.71 10.11
C ALA A 178 11.90 31.66 11.28
N GLU A 179 12.04 31.13 12.50
CA GLU A 179 12.44 31.92 13.68
C GLU A 179 13.84 32.53 13.49
N LYS A 180 14.81 31.77 12.98
CA LYS A 180 16.15 32.31 12.66
C LYS A 180 16.13 33.38 11.57
N LEU A 181 15.22 33.28 10.61
CA LEU A 181 15.06 34.30 9.57
C LEU A 181 14.38 35.55 10.13
N GLU A 182 13.45 35.39 11.07
CA GLU A 182 12.79 36.49 11.77
C GLU A 182 13.78 37.23 12.68
N GLU A 183 14.58 36.52 13.47
CA GLU A 183 15.66 37.08 14.30
C GLU A 183 16.67 37.85 13.45
N LYS A 184 17.14 37.27 12.34
CA LYS A 184 18.03 37.96 11.39
C LYS A 184 17.39 39.18 10.74
N ALA A 185 16.07 39.16 10.50
CA ALA A 185 15.35 40.30 9.95
C ALA A 185 15.16 41.42 10.99
N GLU A 186 14.99 41.09 12.26
CA GLU A 186 14.99 42.06 13.35
C GLU A 186 16.38 42.66 13.58
N GLU A 187 17.44 41.85 13.60
CA GLU A 187 18.83 42.35 13.68
C GLU A 187 19.16 43.27 12.49
N ALA A 188 18.73 42.91 11.27
CA ALA A 188 18.91 43.76 10.10
C ALA A 188 18.15 45.09 10.24
N LYS A 189 16.91 45.07 10.73
CA LYS A 189 16.13 46.30 10.99
C LYS A 189 16.74 47.15 12.10
N GLU A 190 17.31 46.54 13.14
CA GLU A 190 17.98 47.26 14.21
C GLU A 190 19.31 47.87 13.72
N SER A 191 20.03 47.17 12.84
CA SER A 191 21.20 47.71 12.14
C SER A 191 20.85 48.86 11.20
N GLU A 192 19.75 48.76 10.44
CA GLU A 192 19.24 49.85 9.58
C GLU A 192 18.79 51.05 10.42
N LYS A 193 18.16 50.83 11.59
CA LYS A 193 17.77 51.92 12.51
C LYS A 193 18.99 52.57 13.19
N SER A 194 20.08 51.83 13.37
CA SER A 194 21.36 52.35 13.85
C SER A 194 22.11 53.13 12.76
N GLU A 195 21.99 52.72 11.49
CA GLU A 195 22.48 53.48 10.34
C GLU A 195 21.62 54.73 10.11
N GLU A 196 20.30 54.68 10.23
CA GLU A 196 19.41 55.84 10.07
C GLU A 196 19.65 56.89 11.16
N LYS A 197 20.10 56.49 12.36
CA LYS A 197 20.54 57.42 13.42
C LYS A 197 21.99 57.89 13.25
N LYS A 198 22.81 57.21 12.42
CA LYS A 198 24.17 57.62 12.08
C LYS A 198 24.24 58.45 10.78
N VAL A 199 23.22 58.35 9.93
CA VAL A 199 23.06 59.17 8.71
C VAL A 199 22.65 60.62 9.01
N VAL A 200 22.26 60.94 10.25
CA VAL A 200 22.06 62.35 10.67
C VAL A 200 23.39 63.07 11.00
N MET A 201 24.53 62.38 10.96
CA MET A 201 25.85 62.99 11.15
C MET A 201 26.87 62.54 10.10
N GLU A 202 26.50 62.58 8.82
CA GLU A 202 27.49 62.76 7.77
C GLU A 202 26.83 63.43 6.56
N ASP A 203 26.75 64.75 6.66
CA ASP A 203 26.44 65.68 5.58
C ASP A 203 27.58 65.63 4.53
N GLY A 204 27.70 64.49 3.86
CA GLY A 204 28.65 64.22 2.79
C GLY A 204 28.05 64.68 1.47
N THR A 205 28.07 65.99 1.24
CA THR A 205 27.71 66.62 -0.04
C THR A 205 28.47 65.95 -1.18
N THR A 206 27.85 65.01 -1.91
CA THR A 206 28.41 64.57 -3.18
C THR A 206 28.03 65.64 -4.18
N ILE A 207 28.92 66.63 -4.36
CA ILE A 207 28.80 67.64 -5.41
C ILE A 207 28.60 66.87 -6.72
N PRO A 208 27.43 66.97 -7.39
CA PRO A 208 27.22 66.27 -8.64
C PRO A 208 28.29 66.72 -9.63
N ASN A 209 28.95 65.76 -10.28
CA ASN A 209 29.92 66.04 -11.33
C ASN A 209 29.23 66.85 -12.46
N LYS A 210 30.02 67.43 -13.36
CA LYS A 210 29.50 68.33 -14.41
C LYS A 210 28.41 67.66 -15.27
N ALA A 211 28.47 66.34 -15.45
CA ALA A 211 27.44 65.57 -16.15
C ALA A 211 26.15 65.44 -15.33
N GLY A 212 26.24 65.14 -14.04
CA GLY A 212 25.09 65.03 -13.13
C GLY A 212 24.35 66.36 -12.95
N GLN A 213 25.08 67.49 -12.90
CA GLN A 213 24.46 68.81 -12.87
C GLN A 213 23.64 69.07 -14.14
N LEU A 214 24.21 68.77 -15.31
CA LEU A 214 23.56 69.00 -16.60
C LEU A 214 22.31 68.11 -16.77
N ILE A 215 22.38 66.84 -16.35
CA ILE A 215 21.22 65.94 -16.38
C ILE A 215 20.11 66.45 -15.45
N ASN A 216 20.44 66.87 -14.22
CA ASN A 216 19.45 67.37 -13.27
C ASN A 216 18.76 68.66 -13.76
N GLU A 217 19.50 69.57 -14.38
CA GLU A 217 18.94 70.79 -14.96
C GLU A 217 17.97 70.49 -16.12
N LYS A 218 18.33 69.53 -16.98
CA LYS A 218 17.48 69.11 -18.10
C LYS A 218 16.25 68.31 -17.64
N MET A 219 16.39 67.52 -16.59
CA MET A 219 15.27 66.82 -15.94
C MET A 219 14.28 67.80 -15.30
N ALA A 220 14.77 68.86 -14.64
CA ALA A 220 13.93 69.89 -14.03
C ALA A 220 13.12 70.70 -15.07
N THR A 221 13.61 70.78 -16.30
CA THR A 221 12.95 71.51 -17.40
C THR A 221 12.09 70.60 -18.30
N SER A 222 12.19 69.28 -18.15
CA SER A 222 11.38 68.31 -18.89
C SER A 222 9.99 68.16 -18.27
N LYS A 223 8.95 68.33 -19.09
CA LYS A 223 7.54 68.21 -18.66
C LYS A 223 6.96 66.81 -18.82
N ASP A 224 7.59 65.96 -19.62
CA ASP A 224 7.12 64.63 -20.00
C ASP A 224 8.08 63.51 -19.55
N GLY A 225 9.10 63.84 -18.76
CA GLY A 225 10.13 62.91 -18.31
C GLY A 225 11.12 62.50 -19.41
N THR A 226 11.00 63.07 -20.62
CA THR A 226 11.93 62.85 -21.72
C THR A 226 12.94 63.99 -21.77
N VAL A 227 14.23 63.67 -21.65
CA VAL A 227 15.32 64.64 -21.75
C VAL A 227 15.91 64.60 -23.15
N TYR A 228 15.89 65.74 -23.83
CA TYR A 228 16.56 65.93 -25.11
C TYR A 228 17.97 66.49 -24.89
N LEU A 229 18.97 65.79 -25.40
CA LEU A 229 20.38 66.18 -25.34
C LEU A 229 20.85 66.59 -26.73
N ASN A 230 21.39 67.80 -26.84
CA ASN A 230 22.02 68.30 -28.05
C ASN A 230 23.51 67.94 -28.08
N ASP A 231 24.16 68.08 -29.24
CA ASP A 231 25.56 67.66 -29.44
C ASP A 231 26.53 68.26 -28.41
N THR A 232 26.28 69.49 -27.95
CA THR A 232 27.05 70.15 -26.88
C THR A 232 26.88 69.45 -25.52
N ASP A 233 25.66 69.02 -25.20
CA ASP A 233 25.36 68.32 -23.96
C ASP A 233 26.03 66.94 -23.95
N MET A 234 25.92 66.23 -25.07
CA MET A 234 26.58 64.93 -25.23
C MET A 234 28.10 65.05 -25.12
N LYS A 235 28.72 66.06 -25.75
CA LYS A 235 30.17 66.32 -25.59
C LYS A 235 30.55 66.61 -24.14
N THR A 236 29.74 67.39 -23.43
CA THR A 236 30.00 67.74 -22.02
C THR A 236 29.93 66.51 -21.11
N ILE A 237 28.98 65.60 -21.35
CA ILE A 237 28.86 64.35 -20.60
C ILE A 237 30.05 63.42 -20.90
N ILE A 238 30.45 63.31 -22.16
CA ILE A 238 31.60 62.47 -22.58
C ILE A 238 32.90 63.01 -21.99
N GLU A 239 33.14 64.32 -22.01
CA GLU A 239 34.33 64.93 -21.41
C GLU A 239 34.37 64.73 -19.90
N ALA A 240 33.23 64.85 -19.21
CA ALA A 240 33.15 64.58 -17.77
C ALA A 240 33.48 63.12 -17.44
N ALA A 241 32.99 62.16 -18.24
CA ALA A 241 33.31 60.74 -18.05
C ALA A 241 34.80 60.43 -18.32
N GLN A 242 35.39 61.05 -19.35
CA GLN A 242 36.82 60.89 -19.65
C GLN A 242 37.73 61.50 -18.58
N GLN A 243 37.30 62.60 -17.95
CA GLN A 243 38.02 63.19 -16.81
C GLN A 243 37.97 62.28 -15.58
N GLU A 244 36.86 61.59 -15.32
CA GLU A 244 36.76 60.60 -14.23
C GLU A 244 37.60 59.33 -14.47
N ASP A 245 37.71 58.86 -15.71
CA ASP A 245 38.50 57.67 -16.06
C ASP A 245 40.01 57.92 -16.19
N SER A 246 40.44 59.18 -16.36
CA SER A 246 41.86 59.55 -16.42
C SER A 246 42.63 59.32 -15.10
N GLY A 247 41.95 58.97 -14.02
CA GLY A 247 42.53 58.60 -12.72
C GLY A 247 42.68 57.09 -12.44
N LYS A 248 42.26 56.19 -13.34
CA LYS A 248 42.32 54.73 -13.12
C LYS A 248 43.18 53.99 -14.16
N THR A 249 44.48 54.22 -14.13
CA THR A 249 45.44 53.26 -14.71
C THR A 249 45.78 52.17 -13.69
N THR A 250 44.99 51.09 -13.68
CA THR A 250 45.45 49.79 -13.17
C THR A 250 44.89 48.66 -14.04
N VAL A 251 45.73 48.22 -14.97
CA VAL A 251 45.60 46.92 -15.63
C VAL A 251 45.70 45.82 -14.56
N LYS A 252 44.62 45.09 -14.31
CA LYS A 252 44.69 43.78 -13.63
C LYS A 252 43.59 42.83 -14.12
N ASP A 253 44.07 41.76 -14.76
CA ASP A 253 43.46 40.47 -15.06
C ASP A 253 42.04 40.39 -15.62
N ARG A 254 41.98 40.31 -16.96
CA ARG A 254 40.97 39.49 -17.64
C ARG A 254 41.16 38.03 -17.21
N GLN A 255 40.21 37.47 -16.47
CA GLN A 255 40.12 36.03 -16.24
C GLN A 255 40.07 35.28 -17.58
N GLN A 256 41.13 34.51 -17.84
CA GLN A 256 41.22 33.61 -18.98
C GLN A 256 40.40 32.35 -18.68
N VAL A 257 39.18 32.29 -19.24
CA VAL A 257 38.35 31.08 -19.23
C VAL A 257 39.02 30.04 -20.14
N GLY A 258 39.55 28.96 -19.58
CA GLY A 258 40.09 27.83 -20.35
C GLY A 258 41.33 27.11 -19.78
N ALA A 259 41.38 26.83 -18.48
CA ALA A 259 42.45 26.00 -17.91
C ALA A 259 41.95 24.56 -17.67
N ASN A 260 42.66 23.61 -18.31
CA ASN A 260 42.39 22.17 -18.37
C ASN A 260 42.15 21.50 -17.01
N LEU A 261 41.06 20.72 -16.93
CA LEU A 261 40.80 19.73 -15.88
C LEU A 261 41.54 18.43 -16.20
N ASP A 262 42.81 18.32 -15.78
CA ASP A 262 43.49 17.02 -15.73
C ASP A 262 43.21 16.33 -14.38
N LEU A 263 42.27 15.39 -14.41
CA LEU A 263 42.03 14.41 -13.36
C LEU A 263 43.15 13.35 -13.39
N LYS A 264 44.02 13.34 -12.37
CA LYS A 264 44.91 12.20 -12.13
C LYS A 264 44.09 11.05 -11.52
N ILE A 265 44.11 9.89 -12.19
CA ILE A 265 43.72 8.57 -11.67
C ILE A 265 44.75 8.11 -10.65
#